data_AF-A0A2S2DFX3-F1
#
_entry.id   AF-A0A2S2DFX3-F1
#
_cell.length_a   1.000
_cell.length_b   1.000
_cell.length_c   1.000
_cell.angle_alpha   90.00
_cell.angle_beta   90.00
_cell.angle_gamma   90.00
#
_symmetry.space_group_name_H-M   'P 1'
#
loop_
_entity.id
_entity.type
_entity.pdbx_description
1 polymer ?
#
loop_
_entity_poly.entity_id
_entity_poly.type
_entity_poly.pdbx_seq_one_letter_code
_entity_poly.pdbx_strand_id
1 'polypeptide(L)'
;MAKTHYRHLIVRAVTGNRPAMVWRVIDGTALDRICERLVEAERAAEILQAKGYGKPGLLLHEVAALVPQFSPGIAALADLE
;
A
#
# COMPACT_ATOMS: atom_id res chain seq x y z
N MET A 1 1.45 -7.14 -5.01
CA MET A 1 1.61 -7.09 -6.49
C MET A 1 2.97 -6.50 -6.92
N ALA A 2 3.28 -6.43 -8.23
CA ALA A 2 4.52 -5.84 -8.76
C ALA A 2 4.36 -4.36 -9.19
N LYS A 3 5.42 -3.55 -9.06
CA LYS A 3 5.45 -2.12 -9.44
C LYS A 3 4.96 -1.86 -10.88
N THR A 4 5.39 -2.70 -11.82
CA THR A 4 5.00 -2.60 -13.24
C THR A 4 3.49 -2.74 -13.43
N HIS A 5 2.82 -3.57 -12.63
CA HIS A 5 1.37 -3.73 -12.71
C HIS A 5 0.64 -2.42 -12.41
N TYR A 6 0.97 -1.75 -11.30
CA TYR A 6 0.37 -0.45 -10.97
C TYR A 6 0.70 0.63 -11.98
N ARG A 7 1.92 0.65 -12.50
CA ARG A 7 2.31 1.63 -13.51
C ARG A 7 1.39 1.54 -14.73
N HIS A 8 1.11 0.31 -15.20
CA HIS A 8 0.18 0.08 -16.30
C HIS A 8 -1.25 0.47 -15.94
N LEU A 9 -1.74 0.12 -14.74
CA LEU A 9 -3.08 0.49 -14.30
C LEU A 9 -3.27 2.00 -14.21
N ILE A 10 -2.33 2.72 -13.59
CA ILE A 10 -2.40 4.18 -13.42
C ILE A 10 -2.36 4.87 -14.78
N VAL A 11 -1.40 4.51 -15.64
CA VAL A 11 -1.32 5.10 -16.99
C VAL A 11 -2.63 4.86 -17.73
N ARG A 12 -3.13 3.63 -17.75
CA ARG A 12 -4.40 3.29 -18.43
C ARG A 12 -5.60 4.03 -17.84
N ALA A 13 -5.66 4.20 -16.51
CA ALA A 13 -6.76 4.92 -15.86
C ALA A 13 -6.75 6.42 -16.24
N VAL A 14 -5.58 7.03 -16.35
CA VAL A 14 -5.44 8.45 -16.68
C VAL A 14 -5.57 8.71 -18.19
N THR A 15 -5.01 7.85 -19.04
CA THR A 15 -5.01 8.05 -20.51
C THR A 15 -6.19 7.37 -21.22
N GLY A 16 -6.93 6.51 -20.54
CA GLY A 16 -7.97 5.67 -21.14
C GLY A 16 -7.40 4.69 -22.18
N ASN A 17 -8.13 4.50 -23.29
CA ASN A 17 -7.71 3.66 -24.43
C ASN A 17 -6.88 4.42 -25.48
N ARG A 18 -6.32 5.60 -25.17
CA ARG A 18 -5.56 6.38 -26.16
C ARG A 18 -4.16 5.79 -26.38
N PRO A 19 -3.61 5.86 -27.61
CA PRO A 19 -2.27 5.32 -27.89
C PRO A 19 -1.18 6.02 -27.06
N ALA A 20 -0.21 5.25 -26.57
CA ALA A 20 0.91 5.77 -25.76
C ALA A 20 1.74 6.86 -26.47
N MET A 21 1.72 6.90 -27.80
CA MET A 21 2.37 7.95 -28.60
C MET A 21 1.74 9.34 -28.38
N VAL A 22 0.48 9.40 -27.94
CA VAL A 22 -0.29 10.65 -27.78
C VAL A 22 -0.07 11.27 -26.39
N TRP A 23 0.25 10.46 -25.38
CA TRP A 23 0.43 10.92 -24.00
C TRP A 23 1.74 10.38 -23.42
N ARG A 24 2.73 11.26 -23.33
CA ARG A 24 4.00 10.99 -22.66
C ARG A 24 3.81 11.14 -21.14
N VAL A 25 4.30 10.16 -20.38
CA VAL A 25 4.43 10.32 -18.93
C VAL A 25 5.41 11.46 -18.66
N ILE A 26 4.89 12.57 -18.14
CA ILE A 26 5.66 13.80 -17.91
C ILE A 26 6.74 13.56 -16.85
N ASP A 27 6.39 12.87 -15.76
CA ASP A 27 7.31 12.52 -14.68
C ASP A 27 7.24 11.01 -14.39
N GLY A 28 8.12 10.27 -15.06
CA GLY A 28 8.22 8.82 -14.91
C GLY A 28 8.71 8.40 -13.52
N THR A 29 9.57 9.21 -12.90
CA THR A 29 10.19 8.94 -11.59
C THR A 29 9.20 9.14 -10.46
N ALA A 30 8.39 10.20 -10.50
CA ALA A 30 7.30 10.38 -9.54
C ALA A 30 6.28 9.25 -9.62
N LEU A 31 5.89 8.84 -10.83
CA LEU A 31 5.00 7.70 -11.02
C LEU A 31 5.59 6.42 -10.43
N ASP A 32 6.88 6.18 -10.65
CA ASP A 32 7.58 5.03 -10.08
C ASP A 32 7.57 5.00 -8.55
N ARG A 33 7.82 6.16 -7.90
CA ARG A 33 7.73 6.28 -6.43
C ARG A 33 6.32 6.01 -5.91
N ILE A 34 5.29 6.45 -6.64
CA ILE A 34 3.89 6.15 -6.30
C ILE A 34 3.64 4.64 -6.40
N CYS A 35 4.07 4.00 -7.48
CA CYS A 35 3.91 2.56 -7.65
C CYS A 35 4.64 1.76 -6.56
N GLU A 36 5.84 2.17 -6.16
CA GLU A 36 6.58 1.56 -5.05
C GLU A 36 5.81 1.66 -3.73
N ARG A 37 5.28 2.86 -3.41
CA ARG A 37 4.45 3.05 -2.21
C ARG A 37 3.19 2.20 -2.21
N LEU A 38 2.56 1.97 -3.36
CA LEU A 38 1.39 1.08 -3.47
C LEU A 38 1.76 -0.38 -3.20
N VAL A 39 2.89 -0.87 -3.74
CA VAL A 39 3.39 -2.22 -3.47
C VAL A 39 3.67 -2.42 -1.98
N GLU A 40 4.36 -1.46 -1.36
CA GLU A 40 4.66 -1.51 0.07
C GLU A 40 3.38 -1.48 0.93
N ALA A 41 2.37 -0.69 0.53
CA ALA A 41 1.11 -0.62 1.24
C ALA A 41 0.31 -1.93 1.16
N GLU A 42 0.24 -2.59 -0.02
CA GLU A 42 -0.35 -3.93 -0.14
C GLU A 42 0.36 -4.94 0.75
N ARG A 43 1.70 -4.94 0.71
CA ARG A 43 2.49 -5.88 1.51
C ARG A 43 2.28 -5.65 3.01
N ALA A 44 2.20 -4.39 3.44
CA ALA A 44 1.88 -4.05 4.82
C ALA A 44 0.48 -4.56 5.22
N ALA A 45 -0.51 -4.40 4.34
CA ALA A 45 -1.86 -4.90 4.58
C ALA A 45 -1.91 -6.43 4.69
N GLU A 46 -1.20 -7.15 3.82
CA GLU A 46 -1.06 -8.61 3.87
C GLU A 46 -0.45 -9.08 5.20
N ILE A 47 0.62 -8.42 5.66
CA ILE A 47 1.27 -8.73 6.95
C ILE A 47 0.30 -8.49 8.11
N LEU A 48 -0.44 -7.38 8.10
CA LEU A 48 -1.40 -7.05 9.15
C LEU A 48 -2.56 -8.07 9.19
N GLN A 49 -3.10 -8.43 8.04
CA GLN A 49 -4.14 -9.45 7.93
C GLN A 49 -3.65 -10.82 8.41
N ALA A 50 -2.41 -11.21 8.06
CA ALA A 50 -1.80 -12.44 8.56
C ALA A 50 -1.63 -12.45 10.09
N LYS A 51 -1.49 -11.28 10.71
CA LYS A 51 -1.48 -11.11 12.17
C LYS A 51 -2.88 -11.04 12.80
N GLY A 52 -3.94 -11.21 12.01
CA GLY A 52 -5.33 -11.16 12.47
C GLY A 52 -5.94 -9.75 12.46
N TYR A 53 -5.23 -8.74 11.95
CA TYR A 53 -5.75 -7.38 11.84
C TYR A 53 -6.48 -7.19 10.51
N GLY A 54 -7.81 -7.17 10.55
CA GLY A 54 -8.66 -6.93 9.39
C GLY A 54 -8.92 -8.15 8.53
N LYS A 55 -9.56 -7.92 7.37
CA LYS A 55 -9.92 -8.96 6.38
C LYS A 55 -9.66 -8.43 4.96
N PRO A 56 -9.51 -9.33 3.96
CA PRO A 56 -9.39 -8.91 2.58
C PRO A 56 -10.50 -7.95 2.16
N GLY A 57 -10.15 -6.91 1.41
CA GLY A 57 -11.09 -5.90 0.91
C GLY A 57 -11.29 -4.67 1.80
N LEU A 58 -10.73 -4.64 3.02
CA LEU A 58 -10.66 -3.40 3.79
C LEU A 58 -9.62 -2.44 3.21
N LEU A 59 -9.91 -1.14 3.34
CA LEU A 59 -8.95 -0.08 3.04
C LEU A 59 -7.83 -0.07 4.07
N LEU A 60 -6.63 0.36 3.68
CA LEU A 60 -5.45 0.36 4.55
C LEU A 60 -5.66 1.15 5.85
N HIS A 61 -6.37 2.28 5.81
CA HIS A 61 -6.64 3.06 7.02
C HIS A 61 -7.62 2.35 7.97
N GLU A 62 -8.54 1.54 7.43
CA GLU A 62 -9.45 0.72 8.23
C GLU A 62 -8.68 -0.41 8.92
N VAL A 63 -7.75 -1.05 8.20
CA VAL A 63 -6.84 -2.05 8.79
C VAL A 63 -5.98 -1.42 9.88
N ALA A 64 -5.43 -0.22 9.63
CA ALA A 64 -4.60 0.50 10.60
C ALA A 64 -5.37 0.86 11.88
N ALA A 65 -6.65 1.18 11.78
CA ALA A 65 -7.50 1.48 12.95
C ALA A 65 -7.74 0.27 13.87
N LEU A 66 -7.57 -0.96 13.35
CA LEU A 66 -7.68 -2.19 14.13
C LEU A 66 -6.39 -2.53 14.88
N VAL A 67 -5.25 -1.94 14.48
CA VAL A 67 -3.96 -2.21 15.12
C VAL A 67 -3.92 -1.43 16.43
N PRO A 68 -3.66 -2.09 17.58
CA PRO A 68 -3.49 -1.42 18.85
C PRO A 68 -2.41 -0.34 18.73
N GLN A 69 -2.67 0.82 19.33
CA GLN A 69 -1.65 1.86 19.42
C GLN A 69 -0.46 1.31 20.21
N PHE A 70 0.74 1.49 19.67
CA PHE A 70 1.95 1.14 20.40
C PHE A 70 2.03 2.05 21.64
N SER A 71 1.78 1.47 22.82
CA SER A 71 1.97 2.13 24.10
C SER A 71 3.28 1.62 24.72
N PRO A 72 4.35 2.44 24.76
CA PRO A 72 5.65 2.00 25.27
C PRO A 72 5.63 1.60 26.76
N GLY A 73 4.55 1.90 27.51
CA GLY A 73 4.42 1.57 28.93
C GLY A 73 3.96 0.14 29.25
N ILE A 74 3.40 -0.60 28.29
CA ILE A 74 2.85 -1.96 28.54
C ILE A 74 3.90 -3.05 28.30
N ALA A 75 4.87 -2.80 27.40
CA ALA A 75 5.97 -3.74 27.15
C ALA A 75 6.86 -3.97 28.39
N ALA A 76 7.02 -2.96 29.25
CA ALA A 76 7.84 -3.07 30.46
C ALA A 76 7.21 -3.93 31.58
N LEU A 77 5.91 -4.25 31.50
CA LEU A 77 5.21 -5.08 32.48
C LEU A 77 5.07 -6.55 32.04
N ALA A 78 5.21 -6.84 30.75
CA ALA A 78 5.10 -8.19 30.21
C ALA A 78 6.39 -9.03 30.38
N ASP A 79 7.50 -8.39 30.77
CA ASP A 79 8.80 -9.04 31.03
C ASP A 79 9.05 -9.35 32.54
N LEU A 80 8.00 -9.31 33.38
CA LEU A 80 8.09 -9.49 34.84
C LEU A 80 7.30 -10.71 35.40
N GLU A 81 7.00 -11.71 34.60
CA GLU A 81 6.50 -13.03 35.05
C GLU A 81 7.42 -14.17 34.61
#